data_AF-A0A7V9ZEU4-F1
#
_entry.id   AF-A0A7V9ZEU4-F1
#
_cell.length_a   1.000
_cell.length_b   1.000
_cell.length_c   1.000
_cell.angle_alpha   90.00
_cell.angle_beta   90.00
_cell.angle_gamma   90.00
#
_symmetry.space_group_name_H-M   'P 1'
#
loop_
_entity.id
_entity.type
_entity.pdbx_description
1 polymer ?
#
loop_
_entity_poly.entity_id
_entity_poly.type
_entity_poly.pdbx_seq_one_letter_code
_entity_poly.pdbx_strand_id
1 'polypeptide(L)' 'MIVPRLIERKRDGGRLDDAEWHAVIAEYASGEVPDYQMSALLMAVYFRGIDR' A
#
# COMPACT_ATOMS: atom_id res chain seq x y z
N MET A 1 10.05 7.23 3.06
CA MET A 1 8.97 7.13 4.08
C MET A 1 7.60 7.46 3.47
N ILE A 2 7.22 6.80 2.37
CA ILE A 2 5.93 7.03 1.69
C ILE A 2 4.91 5.96 2.10
N VAL A 3 5.36 4.70 2.19
CA VAL A 3 4.50 3.53 2.43
C VAL A 3 3.63 3.56 3.70
N PRO A 4 4.11 3.98 4.90
CA PRO A 4 3.26 4.02 6.09
C PRO A 4 2.01 4.89 5.92
N ARG A 5 2.16 6.04 5.25
CA ARG A 5 1.06 6.96 4.97
C ARG A 5 0.07 6.38 3.97
N LEU A 6 0.55 5.61 2.99
CA LEU A 6 -0.31 4.92 2.03
C LEU A 6 -1.12 3.81 2.70
N ILE A 7 -0.52 3.06 3.63
CA ILE A 7 -1.21 2.06 4.46
C ILE A 7 -2.29 2.71 5.30
N GLU A 8 -1.98 3.80 6.01
CA GLU A 8 -2.95 4.55 6.82
C GLU A 8 -4.13 5.01 5.96
N ARG A 9 -3.85 5.63 4.81
CA ARG A 9 -4.89 6.11 3.91
C ARG A 9 -5.76 4.96 3.40
N LYS A 10 -5.16 3.83 3.01
CA LYS A 10 -5.92 2.69 2.54
C LYS A 10 -6.76 2.05 3.65
N ARG A 11 -6.21 1.92 4.86
CA ARG A 11 -6.92 1.40 6.06
C ARG A 11 -8.15 2.23 6.39
N ASP A 12 -8.04 3.55 6.24
CA ASP A 12 -9.11 4.50 6.54
C ASP A 12 -10.15 4.58 5.40
N GLY A 13 -9.99 3.78 4.34
CA GLY A 13 -10.92 3.69 3.21
C GLY A 13 -10.61 4.67 2.07
N GLY A 14 -9.48 5.38 2.14
CA GLY A 14 -9.00 6.24 1.08
C GLY A 14 -8.47 5.44 -0.12
N ARG A 15 -8.52 6.07 -1.28
CA ARG A 15 -8.02 5.48 -2.53
C ARG A 15 -6.51 5.67 -2.67
N LEU A 16 -5.90 4.75 -3.40
CA LEU A 16 -4.53 4.85 -3.92
C LEU A 16 -4.68 5.01 -5.43
N ASP A 17 -4.03 6.00 -6.00
CA ASP A 17 -3.97 6.14 -7.46
C ASP A 17 -2.96 5.17 -8.07
N ASP A 18 -2.99 5.07 -9.40
CA ASP A 18 -2.13 4.13 -10.13
C ASP A 18 -0.64 4.44 -9.88
N ALA A 19 -0.23 5.71 -9.83
CA ALA A 19 1.16 6.09 -9.62
C ALA A 19 1.66 5.65 -8.23
N GLU A 20 0.81 5.77 -7.21
CA GLU A 20 1.10 5.32 -5.85
C GLU A 20 1.19 3.80 -5.76
N TRP A 21 0.33 3.06 -6.46
CA TRP A 21 0.46 1.60 -6.55
C TRP A 21 1.78 1.16 -7.19
N HIS A 22 2.16 1.80 -8.29
CA HIS A 22 3.43 1.51 -8.97
C HIS A 22 4.62 1.82 -8.07
N ALA A 23 4.57 2.93 -7.32
CA ALA A 23 5.63 3.29 -6.39
C ALA A 23 5.79 2.24 -5.27
N VAL A 24 4.69 1.81 -4.63
CA VAL A 24 4.73 0.79 -3.57
C VAL A 24 5.31 -0.53 -4.09
N ILE A 25 4.88 -0.97 -5.27
CA ILE A 25 5.35 -2.24 -5.84
C ILE A 25 6.83 -2.13 -6.23
N ALA A 26 7.25 -1.01 -6.81
CA ALA A 26 8.65 -0.79 -7.18
C ALA A 26 9.57 -0.79 -5.94
N GLU A 27 9.18 -0.08 -4.87
CA GLU A 27 9.94 -0.05 -3.62
C GLU A 27 9.95 -1.42 -2.91
N TYR A 28 8.86 -2.19 -2.99
CA TYR A 28 8.83 -3.56 -2.46
C TYR A 28 9.75 -4.49 -3.26
N ALA A 29 9.72 -4.41 -4.58
CA ALA A 29 10.57 -5.21 -5.46
C ALA A 29 12.06 -4.86 -5.31
N SER A 30 12.40 -3.62 -4.95
CA SER A 30 13.78 -3.21 -4.67
C SER A 30 14.26 -3.56 -3.26
N GLY A 31 13.39 -4.13 -2.41
CA GLY A 31 13.71 -4.49 -1.02
C GLY A 31 13.72 -3.31 -0.05
N GLU A 32 13.23 -2.13 -0.47
CA GLU A 32 13.16 -0.93 0.36
C GLU A 32 11.95 -0.94 1.30
N VAL A 33 10.92 -1.74 0.97
CA VAL A 33 9.74 -1.95 1.81
C VAL A 33 9.85 -3.29 2.54
N PRO A 34 9.89 -3.30 3.88
CA PRO A 34 9.85 -4.54 4.64
C PRO A 34 8.54 -5.31 4.47
N ASP A 35 8.60 -6.64 4.53
CA ASP A 35 7.45 -7.53 4.36
C ASP A 35 6.28 -7.22 5.31
N TYR A 36 6.56 -6.74 6.52
CA TYR A 36 5.51 -6.39 7.49
C TYR A 36 4.68 -5.18 7.04
N GLN A 37 5.27 -4.23 6.30
CA GLN A 37 4.53 -3.09 5.75
C GLN A 37 3.65 -3.54 4.59
N MET A 38 4.18 -4.39 3.71
CA MET A 38 3.39 -4.96 2.61
C MET A 38 2.24 -5.83 3.13
N SER A 39 2.47 -6.62 4.17
CA SER A 39 1.43 -7.40 4.85
C SER A 39 0.33 -6.51 5.43
N ALA A 40 0.69 -5.37 6.05
CA ALA A 40 -0.28 -4.41 6.57
C ALA A 40 -1.11 -3.75 5.45
N LEU A 41 -0.48 -3.41 4.32
CA LEU A 41 -1.18 -2.88 3.14
C LEU A 41 -2.17 -3.91 2.58
N LEU A 42 -1.76 -5.16 2.43
CA LEU A 42 -2.61 -6.25 1.95
C LEU A 42 -3.80 -6.48 2.88
N MET A 43 -3.61 -6.34 4.19
CA MET A 43 -4.71 -6.41 5.15
C MET A 43 -5.70 -5.25 4.98
N ALA A 44 -5.20 -4.02 4.76
CA ALA A 44 -6.06 -2.88 4.45
C ALA A 44 -6.85 -3.08 3.15
N VAL A 45 -6.20 -3.63 2.11
CA VAL A 45 -6.84 -4.00 0.84
C VAL A 45 -7.89 -5.08 1.04
N TYR A 46 -7.61 -6.11 1.84
CA TYR A 46 -8.57 -7.19 2.11
C TYR A 46 -9.88 -6.64 2.70
N PHE A 47 -9.80 -5.70 3.64
CA PHE A 47 -10.99 -5.11 4.27
C PHE A 47 -11.66 -4.01 3.44
N ARG A 48 -10.91 -3.23 2.66
CA ARG A 48 -11.42 -2.05 1.95
C ARG A 48 -11.61 -2.26 0.44
N GLY A 49 -11.13 -3.38 -0.10
CA GLY A 49 -11.10 -3.67 -1.52
C GLY A 49 -10.05 -2.86 -2.29
N ILE A 50 -9.90 -3.18 -3.57
CA ILE A 50 -9.27 -2.33 -4.58
C ILE A 50 -10.40 -1.76 -5.43
N ASP A 51 -10.33 -0.47 -5.69
CA ASP A 51 -11.28 0.16 -6.59
C ASP A 51 -10.98 -0.24 -8.04
N ARG A 52 -12.05 -0.45 -8.83
CA ARG A 52 -11.96 -0.66 -10.27
C ARG A 52 -11.81 0.66 -11.04
#